data_AF-A0A537APN5-F1
#
_entry.id   AF-A0A537APN5-F1
#
_cell.length_a   1.000
_cell.length_b   1.000
_cell.length_c   1.000
_cell.angle_alpha   90.00
_cell.angle_beta   90.00
_cell.angle_gamma   90.00
#
_symmetry.space_group_name_H-M   'P 1'
#
loop_
_entity.id
_entity.type
_entity.pdbx_description
1 polymer ?
#
loop_
_entity_poly.entity_id
_entity_poly.type
_entity_poly.pdbx_seq_one_letter_code
_entity_poly.pdbx_strand_id
1 'polypeptide(L)'
;MSDAATTPLSDLNLVHASIPAVLVDAQKRPYVAPADHSCPALAAEVRALDEVLGPDLDAPASASNPGLIERGSTAVGDAAVGAVRGAAQGVVPFRGWVRKLTGAERYSKEVAAAIAAGTVRRAFLKGVAVTRGCP
;
A
#
# COMPACT_ATOMS: atom_id res chain seq x y z
N MET A 1 40.08 21.60 13.59
CA MET A 1 38.83 22.33 13.90
C MET A 1 37.82 21.86 12.88
N SER A 2 36.77 21.21 13.35
CA SER A 2 35.82 20.44 12.54
C SER A 2 34.97 21.35 11.67
N ASP A 3 35.12 21.22 10.36
CA ASP A 3 34.19 21.77 9.39
C ASP A 3 33.01 20.78 9.28
N ALA A 4 32.06 20.93 10.21
CA ALA A 4 30.83 20.18 10.18
C ALA A 4 29.98 20.73 9.03
N ALA A 5 30.00 20.00 7.92
CA ALA A 5 29.23 20.22 6.72
C ALA A 5 27.81 20.72 7.06
N THR A 6 27.54 21.97 6.72
CA THR A 6 26.19 22.53 6.63
C THR A 6 25.53 21.94 5.40
N THR A 7 25.03 20.70 5.53
CA THR A 7 24.08 20.16 4.56
C THR A 7 22.83 21.03 4.60
N PRO A 8 22.32 21.54 3.47
CA PRO A 8 21.14 22.39 3.47
C PRO A 8 19.96 21.61 4.04
N LEU A 9 19.25 22.22 4.99
CA LEU A 9 18.05 21.67 5.66
C LEU A 9 16.91 21.32 4.68
N SER A 10 17.08 21.56 3.38
CA SER A 10 16.18 21.10 2.30
C SER A 10 16.21 19.58 2.08
N ASP A 11 17.27 18.88 2.51
CA ASP A 11 17.38 17.41 2.35
C ASP A 11 16.64 16.63 3.45
N LEU A 12 16.15 17.31 4.48
CA LEU A 12 15.21 16.80 5.46
C LEU A 12 13.80 17.12 5.01
N ASN A 13 13.41 16.66 3.81
CA ASN A 13 12.08 16.85 3.21
C ASN A 13 10.99 16.10 4.03
N LEU A 14 10.88 16.45 5.31
CA LEU A 14 9.88 16.08 6.31
C LEU A 14 8.57 16.82 5.99
N VAL A 15 8.18 16.81 4.72
CA VAL A 15 6.76 16.96 4.39
C VAL A 15 6.15 15.62 4.77
N HIS A 16 5.78 15.47 6.04
CA HIS A 16 4.94 14.37 6.50
C HIS A 16 3.59 14.53 5.81
N ALA A 17 3.44 13.93 4.62
CA ALA A 17 2.19 13.91 3.89
C ALA A 17 1.19 13.11 4.72
N SER A 18 0.26 13.79 5.40
CA SER A 18 -0.68 13.19 6.33
C SER A 18 -1.36 11.95 5.74
N ILE A 19 -1.50 10.90 6.55
CA ILE A 19 -2.23 9.68 6.15
C ILE A 19 -3.66 10.07 5.73
N PRO A 20 -4.11 9.69 4.52
CA PRO A 20 -5.46 9.99 4.05
C PRO A 20 -6.54 9.53 5.04
N ALA A 21 -7.56 10.36 5.25
CA ALA A 21 -8.61 10.12 6.26
C ALA A 21 -9.31 8.77 6.06
N VAL A 22 -9.56 8.36 4.81
CA VAL A 22 -10.17 7.07 4.49
C VAL A 22 -9.34 5.87 4.99
N LEU A 23 -8.01 5.98 5.00
CA LEU A 23 -7.12 4.94 5.53
C LEU A 23 -7.07 4.96 7.06
N VAL A 24 -7.14 6.15 7.67
CA VAL A 24 -7.25 6.31 9.14
C VAL A 24 -8.55 5.67 9.64
N ASP A 25 -9.66 5.87 8.94
CA ASP A 25 -10.93 5.26 9.31
C ASP A 25 -10.94 3.75 9.07
N ALA A 26 -10.29 3.28 7.99
CA ALA A 26 -10.07 1.86 7.75
C ALA A 26 -9.25 1.19 8.87
N GLN A 27 -8.25 1.87 9.45
CA GLN A 27 -7.50 1.33 10.60
C GLN A 27 -8.40 1.07 11.81
N LYS A 28 -9.33 1.98 12.10
CA LYS A 28 -10.20 1.88 13.28
C LYS A 28 -11.20 0.74 13.13
N ARG A 29 -11.76 0.56 11.93
CA ARG A 29 -12.87 -0.37 11.70
C ARG A 29 -12.81 -1.01 10.30
N PRO A 30 -11.83 -1.88 10.02
CA PRO A 30 -11.62 -2.43 8.67
C PRO A 30 -12.81 -3.29 8.19
N TYR A 31 -13.53 -3.94 9.11
CA TYR A 31 -14.64 -4.86 8.81
C TYR A 31 -16.02 -4.33 9.23
N VAL A 32 -16.18 -3.02 9.46
CA VAL A 32 -17.50 -2.49 9.84
C VAL A 32 -18.50 -2.71 8.71
N ALA A 33 -19.69 -3.21 9.03
CA ALA A 33 -20.75 -3.33 8.02
C ALA A 33 -21.07 -1.94 7.43
N PRO A 34 -21.17 -1.80 6.10
CA PRO A 34 -21.60 -0.56 5.46
C PRO A 34 -22.99 -0.16 5.96
N ALA A 35 -23.21 1.13 6.19
CA ALA A 35 -24.52 1.62 6.62
C ALA A 35 -25.55 1.54 5.49
N ASP A 36 -25.10 1.81 4.26
CA ASP A 36 -25.86 1.59 3.03
C ASP A 36 -25.24 0.45 2.24
N HIS A 37 -26.07 -0.51 1.86
CA HIS A 37 -25.68 -1.68 1.08
C HIS A 37 -26.10 -1.60 -0.38
N SER A 38 -26.58 -0.44 -0.84
CA SER A 38 -26.86 -0.19 -2.25
C SER A 38 -25.57 -0.29 -3.08
N CYS A 39 -25.66 -0.85 -4.28
CA CYS A 39 -24.48 -0.99 -5.14
C CYS A 39 -23.77 0.34 -5.44
N PRO A 40 -24.48 1.47 -5.69
CA PRO A 40 -23.83 2.77 -5.85
C PRO A 40 -23.04 3.22 -4.62
N ALA A 41 -23.56 2.98 -3.41
CA ALA A 41 -22.89 3.34 -2.16
C ALA A 41 -21.65 2.49 -1.92
N LEU A 42 -21.75 1.17 -2.07
CA LEU A 42 -20.62 0.25 -1.96
C LEU A 42 -19.52 0.61 -2.97
N ALA A 43 -19.90 0.89 -4.22
CA ALA A 43 -18.97 1.30 -5.26
C ALA A 43 -18.31 2.66 -4.94
N ALA A 44 -19.04 3.59 -4.32
CA ALA A 44 -18.46 4.87 -3.88
C ALA A 44 -17.41 4.70 -2.78
N GLU A 45 -17.69 3.86 -1.77
CA GLU A 45 -16.71 3.55 -0.72
C GLU A 45 -15.46 2.86 -1.29
N VAL A 46 -15.63 1.92 -2.23
CA VAL A 46 -14.51 1.26 -2.90
C VAL A 46 -13.68 2.25 -3.72
N ARG A 47 -14.32 3.13 -4.51
CA ARG A 47 -13.63 4.17 -5.29
C ARG A 47 -12.81 5.11 -4.41
N ALA A 48 -13.34 5.53 -3.27
CA ALA A 48 -12.62 6.39 -2.33
C ALA A 48 -11.34 5.71 -1.79
N LEU A 49 -11.33 4.38 -1.65
CA LEU A 49 -10.14 3.62 -1.29
C LEU A 49 -9.19 3.46 -2.47
N ASP A 50 -9.69 3.24 -3.69
CA ASP A 50 -8.86 3.11 -4.90
C ASP A 50 -8.11 4.40 -5.25
N GLU A 51 -8.73 5.56 -5.03
CA GLU A 51 -8.09 6.87 -5.25
C GLU A 51 -6.81 7.04 -4.41
N VAL A 52 -6.74 6.44 -3.22
CA VAL A 52 -5.60 6.57 -2.31
C VAL A 52 -4.66 5.36 -2.32
N LEU A 53 -5.18 4.16 -2.59
CA LEU A 53 -4.41 2.91 -2.62
C LEU A 53 -3.83 2.61 -4.01
N GLY A 54 -4.38 3.24 -5.05
CA GLY A 54 -4.08 2.91 -6.43
C GLY A 54 -4.73 1.59 -6.87
N PRO A 55 -4.31 1.07 -8.04
CA PRO A 55 -4.99 -0.05 -8.67
C PRO A 55 -5.00 -1.31 -7.80
N ASP A 56 -6.14 -1.99 -7.76
CA ASP A 56 -6.33 -3.23 -7.01
C ASP A 56 -5.83 -4.47 -7.78
N LEU A 57 -5.92 -5.65 -7.15
CA LEU A 57 -5.45 -6.92 -7.70
C LEU A 57 -6.19 -7.35 -8.99
N ASP A 58 -7.40 -6.85 -9.21
CA ASP A 58 -8.22 -7.09 -10.41
C ASP A 58 -8.06 -6.00 -11.49
N ALA A 59 -7.22 -4.99 -11.25
CA ALA A 59 -6.91 -4.01 -12.27
C ALA A 59 -6.16 -4.67 -13.45
N PRO A 60 -6.47 -4.28 -14.70
CA PRO A 60 -5.77 -4.82 -15.87
C PRO A 60 -4.29 -4.45 -15.82
N ALA A 61 -3.45 -5.37 -16.31
CA ALA A 61 -2.02 -5.14 -16.36
C ALA A 61 -1.70 -3.92 -17.24
N SER A 62 -0.80 -3.08 -16.76
CA SER A 62 -0.29 -1.90 -17.47
C SER A 62 1.22 -1.78 -17.25
N ALA A 63 1.89 -0.90 -18.01
CA ALA A 63 3.32 -0.65 -17.85
C ALA A 63 3.69 -0.20 -16.42
N SER A 64 2.79 0.49 -15.72
CA SER A 64 2.96 0.92 -14.32
C SER A 64 2.34 -0.02 -13.28
N ASN A 65 1.58 -1.03 -13.69
CA ASN A 65 1.00 -2.06 -12.82
C ASN A 65 1.07 -3.44 -13.52
N PRO A 66 2.23 -4.11 -13.51
CA PRO A 66 2.37 -5.40 -14.15
C PRO A 66 1.45 -6.45 -13.51
N GLY A 67 0.99 -7.42 -14.30
CA GLY A 67 0.14 -8.51 -13.82
C GLY A 67 0.82 -9.34 -12.72
N LEU A 68 0.06 -10.14 -11.97
CA LEU A 68 0.60 -10.95 -10.86
C LEU A 68 1.68 -11.94 -11.33
N ILE A 69 1.51 -12.54 -12.51
CA ILE A 69 2.49 -13.45 -13.11
C ILE A 69 3.81 -12.72 -13.41
N GLU A 70 3.73 -11.51 -13.99
CA GLU A 70 4.88 -10.70 -14.34
C GLU A 70 5.64 -10.19 -13.10
N ARG A 71 4.89 -9.84 -12.03
CA ARG A 71 5.47 -9.54 -10.72
C ARG A 71 6.16 -10.76 -10.09
N GLY A 72 5.64 -11.95 -10.34
CA GLY A 72 6.23 -13.21 -9.88
C GLY A 72 7.48 -13.60 -10.68
N SER A 73 7.47 -13.42 -11.99
CA SER A 73 8.58 -13.76 -12.88
C SER A 73 9.78 -12.84 -12.69
N THR A 74 9.56 -11.53 -12.51
CA THR A 74 10.61 -10.56 -12.14
C THR A 74 11.27 -10.92 -10.82
N ALA A 75 10.49 -11.34 -9.81
CA ALA A 75 11.02 -11.80 -8.53
C ALA A 75 11.84 -13.11 -8.63
N VAL A 76 11.53 -13.99 -9.59
CA VAL A 76 12.29 -15.24 -9.85
C VAL A 76 13.54 -14.97 -10.68
N GLY A 77 13.48 -14.06 -11.66
CA GLY A 77 14.63 -13.65 -12.47
C GLY A 77 15.72 -12.96 -11.63
N ASP A 78 15.34 -12.10 -10.70
CA ASP A 78 16.25 -11.42 -9.78
C ASP A 78 16.91 -12.36 -8.76
N ALA A 79 16.31 -13.53 -8.49
CA ALA A 79 16.89 -14.55 -7.62
C ALA A 79 17.99 -15.38 -8.33
N ALA A 80 17.98 -15.45 -9.66
CA ALA A 80 18.98 -16.19 -10.45
C ALA A 80 20.25 -15.35 -10.73
N VAL A 81 20.17 -14.02 -10.67
CA VAL A 81 21.31 -13.12 -10.86
C VAL A 81 21.94 -12.82 -9.50
N GLY A 82 22.83 -13.71 -9.05
CA GLY A 82 23.70 -13.49 -7.89
C GLY A 82 24.73 -12.38 -8.12
N ALA A 83 24.31 -11.11 -8.29
CA ALA A 83 25.23 -9.97 -8.40
C ALA A 83 24.61 -8.57 -8.26
N VAL A 84 23.39 -8.38 -7.73
CA VAL A 84 22.88 -7.01 -7.46
C VAL A 84 22.54 -6.82 -5.99
N ARG A 85 23.52 -6.30 -5.27
CA ARG A 85 23.38 -5.70 -3.95
C ARG A 85 22.44 -4.48 -4.07
N GLY A 86 21.13 -4.70 -4.07
CA GLY A 86 20.16 -3.58 -4.10
C GLY A 86 18.68 -3.92 -4.28
N ALA A 87 18.31 -4.97 -5.02
CA ALA A 87 16.93 -5.09 -5.53
C ALA A 87 16.08 -6.25 -4.94
N ALA A 88 16.54 -6.94 -3.89
CA ALA A 88 15.73 -7.98 -3.24
C ALA A 88 14.70 -7.36 -2.28
N GLN A 89 13.62 -6.78 -2.83
CA GLN A 89 12.39 -6.44 -2.10
C GLN A 89 11.15 -7.15 -2.67
N GLY A 90 11.33 -8.27 -3.38
CA GLY A 90 10.24 -9.14 -3.79
C GLY A 90 10.16 -10.36 -2.87
N VAL A 91 8.95 -10.80 -2.57
CA VAL A 91 8.58 -12.03 -1.82
C VAL A 91 8.36 -11.79 -0.31
N VAL A 92 7.06 -11.69 0.02
CA VAL A 92 6.40 -11.28 1.27
C VAL A 92 6.21 -9.76 1.38
N PRO A 93 4.97 -9.24 1.25
CA PRO A 93 4.68 -7.79 1.22
C PRO A 93 5.05 -7.05 2.52
N PHE A 94 5.43 -7.77 3.59
CA PHE A 94 5.80 -7.18 4.86
C PHE A 94 7.18 -7.56 5.39
N ARG A 95 7.83 -8.66 4.97
CA ARG A 95 9.06 -9.09 5.67
C ARG A 95 10.28 -8.23 5.36
N GLY A 96 10.46 -7.82 4.09
CA GLY A 96 11.57 -6.96 3.68
C GLY A 96 11.43 -5.52 4.20
N TRP A 97 10.20 -5.00 4.23
CA TRP A 97 9.90 -3.66 4.73
C TRP A 97 9.95 -3.61 6.26
N VAL A 98 9.43 -4.62 6.97
CA VAL A 98 9.52 -4.70 8.44
C VAL A 98 10.96 -4.63 8.92
N ARG A 99 11.91 -5.35 8.30
CA ARG A 99 13.33 -5.32 8.72
C ARG A 99 14.02 -3.97 8.47
N LYS A 100 13.66 -3.24 7.41
CA LYS A 100 14.17 -1.87 7.17
C LYS A 100 13.46 -0.82 8.05
N LEU A 101 12.17 -1.00 8.31
CA LEU A 101 11.35 -0.14 9.17
C LEU A 101 11.61 -0.33 10.66
N THR A 102 12.04 -1.51 11.11
CA THR A 102 12.41 -1.76 12.51
C THR A 102 13.62 -0.96 12.96
N GLY A 103 14.40 -0.40 12.03
CA GLY A 103 15.61 0.34 12.32
C GLY A 103 15.47 1.85 12.59
N ALA A 104 14.49 2.58 12.02
CA ALA A 104 14.58 4.06 12.01
C ALA A 104 13.32 4.95 11.95
N GLU A 105 12.09 4.50 11.62
CA GLU A 105 10.98 5.48 11.43
C GLU A 105 9.60 4.97 11.87
N ARG A 106 9.03 5.63 12.90
CA ARG A 106 7.69 5.35 13.44
C ARG A 106 6.59 5.69 12.42
N TYR A 107 6.73 6.82 11.73
CA TYR A 107 5.75 7.29 10.76
C TYR A 107 5.56 6.32 9.59
N SER A 108 6.66 5.80 9.04
CA SER A 108 6.59 4.83 7.96
C SER A 108 5.89 3.53 8.38
N LYS A 109 5.98 3.12 9.66
CA LYS A 109 5.17 2.00 10.19
C LYS A 109 3.68 2.33 10.29
N GLU A 110 3.34 3.56 10.66
CA GLU A 110 1.95 4.03 10.76
C GLU A 110 1.31 4.11 9.36
N VAL A 111 2.02 4.65 8.37
CA VAL A 111 1.61 4.65 6.95
C VAL A 111 1.44 3.22 6.44
N ALA A 112 2.38 2.32 6.73
CA ALA A 112 2.28 0.90 6.38
C ALA A 112 1.00 0.25 6.90
N ALA A 113 0.72 0.46 8.19
CA ALA A 113 -0.46 -0.06 8.85
C ALA A 113 -1.75 0.52 8.24
N ALA A 114 -1.73 1.80 7.82
CA ALA A 114 -2.84 2.46 7.16
C ALA A 114 -3.16 1.84 5.80
N ILE A 115 -2.14 1.62 4.97
CA ILE A 115 -2.28 0.98 3.66
C ILE A 115 -2.80 -0.44 3.80
N ALA A 116 -2.25 -1.21 4.76
CA ALA A 116 -2.72 -2.56 5.04
C ALA A 116 -4.19 -2.57 5.48
N ALA A 117 -4.59 -1.69 6.40
CA ALA A 117 -5.98 -1.59 6.84
C ALA A 117 -6.93 -1.15 5.71
N GLY A 118 -6.52 -0.19 4.88
CA GLY A 118 -7.27 0.21 3.69
C GLY A 118 -7.45 -0.93 2.69
N THR A 119 -6.41 -1.71 2.46
CA THR A 119 -6.46 -2.88 1.56
C THR A 119 -7.46 -3.92 2.06
N VAL A 120 -7.45 -4.20 3.37
CA VAL A 120 -8.41 -5.09 4.02
C VAL A 120 -9.83 -4.55 3.92
N ARG A 121 -10.03 -3.25 4.18
CA ARG A 121 -11.33 -2.58 4.06
C ARG A 121 -11.88 -2.68 2.63
N ARG A 122 -11.05 -2.42 1.62
CA ARG A 122 -11.41 -2.54 0.21
C ARG A 122 -11.85 -3.98 -0.12
N ALA A 123 -11.06 -4.97 0.29
CA ALA A 123 -11.39 -6.38 0.07
C ALA A 123 -12.72 -6.77 0.73
N PHE A 124 -12.97 -6.32 1.97
CA PHE A 124 -14.22 -6.57 2.67
C PHE A 124 -15.42 -5.96 1.93
N LEU A 125 -15.33 -4.69 1.50
CA LEU A 125 -16.38 -4.02 0.75
C LEU A 125 -16.68 -4.70 -0.58
N LYS A 126 -15.65 -5.11 -1.32
CA LYS A 126 -15.80 -5.88 -2.58
C LYS A 126 -16.45 -7.24 -2.32
N GLY A 127 -16.09 -7.92 -1.23
CA GLY A 127 -16.77 -9.14 -0.79
C GLY A 127 -18.26 -8.93 -0.50
N VAL A 128 -18.61 -7.86 0.22
CA VAL A 128 -20.01 -7.48 0.45
C VAL A 128 -20.73 -7.21 -0.87
N ALA A 129 -20.12 -6.44 -1.79
CA ALA A 129 -20.68 -6.15 -3.10
C ALA A 129 -20.97 -7.43 -3.92
N VAL A 130 -20.04 -8.39 -3.93
CA VAL A 130 -20.21 -9.70 -4.59
C VAL A 130 -21.40 -10.45 -3.99
N THR A 131 -21.53 -10.52 -2.66
CA THR A 131 -22.68 -11.20 -2.02
C THR A 131 -24.02 -10.54 -2.32
N ARG A 132 -24.02 -9.25 -2.68
CA ARG A 132 -25.20 -8.47 -3.05
C ARG A 132 -25.53 -8.52 -4.54
N GLY A 133 -24.71 -9.18 -5.36
CA GLY A 133 -24.87 -9.20 -6.82
C GLY A 133 -24.67 -7.83 -7.46
N CYS A 134 -23.85 -6.97 -6.84
CA CYS A 134 -23.49 -5.70 -7.43
C CYS A 134 -22.53 -5.90 -8.62
N PRO A 135 -22.69 -5.12 -9.71
CA PRO A 135 -21.80 -5.17 -10.86
C PRO A 135 -20.41 -4.63 -10.55
#